data_AF-A0A8T5FTG2-F1
#
_entry.id   AF-A0A8T5FTG2-F1
#
_cell.length_a   1.000
_cell.length_b   1.000
_cell.length_c   1.000
_cell.angle_alpha   90.00
_cell.angle_beta   90.00
_cell.angle_gamma   90.00
#
_symmetry.space_group_name_H-M   'P 1'
#
loop_
_entity.id
_entity.type
_entity.pdbx_description
1 polymer ?
#
loop_
_entity_poly.entity_id
_entity_poly.type
_entity_poly.pdbx_seq_one_letter_code
_entity_poly.pdbx_strand_id
1 'polypeptide(L)'
;MGFRKKEGWKPHHHHINKLLWVILGMVLILLVLSKPAFIGYRMSQEFKDIEMTPSEVLARITSYKSDLRVTETKLDSCEVASDKLIDDLVVEKDENFVCGQTKDEIESDYEQQIKELNLELESVGTSADQRVQDEISLIQVELTNANLASDNIQRDYDLVVKNSADNICCKAKVDNSDIDSYIVSSNKVVCTSGEDKRISC
;
A
#
# COMPACT_ATOMS: atom_id res chain seq x y z
N MET A 1 -2.80 145.49 23.68
CA MET A 1 -3.80 144.39 23.70
C MET A 1 -3.50 143.53 22.48
N GLY A 2 -3.00 142.30 22.51
CA GLY A 2 -3.10 141.24 23.51
C GLY A 2 -3.84 140.06 22.86
N PHE A 3 -3.20 138.88 22.84
CA PHE A 3 -3.76 137.53 22.66
C PHE A 3 -4.10 137.08 21.22
N ARG A 4 -3.83 135.85 20.76
CA ARG A 4 -3.07 134.66 21.23
C ARG A 4 -3.00 133.71 20.02
N LYS A 5 -1.88 133.02 19.82
CA LYS A 5 -1.77 131.87 18.90
C LYS A 5 -2.78 130.78 19.33
N LYS A 6 -3.49 130.16 18.39
CA LYS A 6 -4.23 128.91 18.63
C LYS A 6 -3.55 127.77 17.87
N GLU A 7 -3.15 126.78 18.65
CA GLU A 7 -2.46 125.57 18.25
C GLU A 7 -3.43 124.54 17.65
N GLY A 8 -2.90 123.78 16.70
CA GLY A 8 -3.11 122.36 16.45
C GLY A 8 -4.49 121.73 16.63
N TRP A 9 -5.08 121.28 15.52
CA TRP A 9 -6.01 120.14 15.51
C TRP A 9 -5.46 119.06 14.57
N LYS A 10 -4.90 117.99 15.15
CA LYS A 10 -4.56 116.74 14.45
C LYS A 10 -5.81 115.84 14.36
N PRO A 11 -5.92 114.98 13.33
CA PRO A 11 -7.21 114.52 12.81
C PRO A 11 -7.86 113.40 13.65
N HIS A 12 -9.16 113.54 13.91
CA HIS A 12 -10.02 112.55 14.59
C HIS A 12 -10.21 111.21 13.84
N HIS A 13 -9.59 111.01 12.67
CA HIS A 13 -9.81 109.83 11.81
C HIS A 13 -9.07 108.55 12.25
N HIS A 14 -8.05 108.64 13.12
CA HIS A 14 -7.27 107.47 13.49
C HIS A 14 -8.03 106.48 14.38
N HIS A 15 -8.90 106.97 15.27
CA HIS A 15 -9.71 106.14 16.16
C HIS A 15 -10.87 105.48 15.42
N ILE A 16 -11.49 106.18 14.47
CA ILE A 16 -12.58 105.64 13.65
C ILE A 16 -12.08 104.52 12.74
N ASN A 17 -10.89 104.68 12.12
CA ASN A 17 -10.32 103.65 11.27
C ASN A 17 -9.92 102.39 12.06
N LYS A 18 -9.35 102.54 13.27
CA LYS A 18 -9.09 101.40 14.16
C LYS A 18 -10.36 100.67 14.59
N LEU A 19 -11.43 101.42 14.88
CA LEU A 19 -12.72 100.84 15.26
C LEU A 19 -13.35 100.06 14.08
N LEU A 20 -13.23 100.58 12.87
CA LEU A 20 -13.65 99.89 11.64
C LEU A 20 -12.90 98.58 11.41
N TRP A 21 -11.57 98.56 11.59
CA TRP A 21 -10.78 97.32 11.49
C TRP A 21 -11.15 96.28 12.55
N VAL A 22 -11.45 96.72 13.78
CA VAL A 22 -11.92 95.83 14.85
C VAL A 22 -13.28 95.23 14.52
N ILE A 23 -14.23 96.05 14.03
CA ILE A 23 -15.56 95.58 13.62
C ILE A 23 -15.43 94.60 12.44
N LEU A 24 -14.62 94.93 11.43
CA LEU A 24 -14.41 94.08 10.26
C LEU A 24 -13.75 92.74 10.65
N GLY A 25 -12.80 92.77 11.58
CA GLY A 25 -12.20 91.57 12.16
C GLY A 25 -13.22 90.70 12.93
N MET A 26 -14.10 91.32 13.71
CA MET A 26 -15.19 90.58 14.39
C MET A 26 -16.16 89.93 13.42
N VAL A 27 -16.55 90.63 12.35
CA VAL A 27 -17.42 90.08 11.29
C VAL A 27 -16.74 88.90 10.59
N LEU A 28 -15.45 88.99 10.30
CA LEU A 28 -14.68 87.90 9.70
C LEU A 28 -14.62 86.67 10.62
N ILE A 29 -14.40 86.86 11.92
CA ILE A 29 -14.41 85.78 12.91
C ILE A 29 -15.80 85.12 12.97
N LEU A 30 -16.88 85.91 12.99
CA LEU A 30 -18.25 85.39 12.96
C LEU A 30 -18.54 84.59 11.69
N LEU A 31 -18.04 85.04 10.53
CA LEU A 31 -18.18 84.30 9.28
C LEU A 31 -17.43 82.96 9.30
N VAL A 32 -16.24 82.89 9.88
CA VAL A 32 -15.47 81.64 10.02
C VAL A 32 -16.15 80.66 10.97
N LEU A 33 -16.73 81.15 12.07
CA LEU A 33 -17.43 80.31 13.05
C LEU A 33 -18.82 79.85 12.58
N SER A 34 -19.43 80.55 11.62
CA SER A 34 -20.75 80.17 11.11
C SER A 34 -20.77 78.83 10.35
N LYS A 35 -19.68 78.47 9.66
CA LYS A 35 -19.58 77.20 8.93
C LYS A 35 -19.62 75.95 9.83
N PRO A 36 -18.76 75.79 10.85
CA PRO A 36 -18.85 74.65 11.76
C PRO A 36 -20.17 74.65 12.55
N ALA A 37 -20.72 75.82 12.88
CA ALA A 37 -22.04 75.91 13.52
C ALA A 37 -23.18 75.41 12.63
N PHE A 38 -23.16 75.74 11.33
CA PHE A 38 -24.16 75.26 10.37
C PHE A 38 -24.07 73.75 10.13
N ILE A 39 -22.85 73.21 10.03
CA ILE A 39 -22.61 71.77 9.91
C ILE A 39 -23.08 71.05 11.18
N GLY A 40 -22.75 71.57 12.37
CA GLY A 40 -23.20 71.02 13.64
C GLY A 40 -24.72 71.05 13.81
N TYR A 41 -25.38 72.12 13.33
CA TYR A 41 -26.84 72.20 13.32
C TYR A 41 -27.49 71.17 12.40
N ARG A 42 -26.97 71.00 11.18
CA ARG A 42 -27.47 69.97 10.24
C ARG A 42 -27.30 68.56 10.79
N MET A 43 -26.10 68.25 11.28
CA MET A 43 -25.88 66.98 11.98
C MET A 43 -26.85 66.79 13.13
N SER A 44 -27.05 67.81 13.97
CA SER A 44 -28.00 67.73 15.09
C SER A 44 -29.44 67.52 14.65
N GLN A 45 -29.87 68.00 13.49
CA GLN A 45 -31.20 67.71 12.95
C GLN A 45 -31.29 66.26 12.45
N GLU A 46 -30.29 65.80 11.68
CA GLU A 46 -30.24 64.40 11.23
C GLU A 46 -30.23 63.41 12.41
N PHE A 47 -29.58 63.75 13.52
CA PHE A 47 -29.63 62.95 14.75
C PHE A 47 -30.99 62.98 15.46
N LYS A 48 -31.72 64.11 15.38
CA LYS A 48 -33.09 64.21 15.91
C LYS A 48 -34.06 63.35 15.12
N ASP A 49 -33.91 63.28 13.79
CA ASP A 49 -34.76 62.46 12.91
C ASP A 49 -34.55 60.94 13.13
N ILE A 50 -33.40 60.54 13.70
CA ILE A 50 -33.04 59.14 13.99
C ILE A 50 -33.31 58.79 15.47
N GLU A 51 -33.87 59.70 16.27
CA GLU A 51 -34.09 59.55 17.73
C GLU A 51 -32.84 59.09 18.50
N MET A 52 -31.63 59.41 18.02
CA MET A 52 -30.38 59.02 18.66
C MET A 52 -29.52 60.23 18.98
N THR A 53 -28.90 60.20 20.16
CA THR A 53 -27.87 61.16 20.51
C THR A 53 -26.60 60.93 19.67
N PRO A 54 -25.83 61.97 19.35
CA PRO A 54 -24.55 61.82 18.64
C PRO A 54 -23.58 60.82 19.31
N SER A 55 -23.62 60.72 20.64
CA SER A 55 -22.84 59.74 21.41
C SER A 55 -23.27 58.28 21.17
N GLU A 56 -24.56 58.01 21.01
CA GLU A 56 -25.07 56.66 20.73
C GLU A 56 -24.72 56.21 19.33
N VAL A 57 -24.77 57.13 18.35
CA VAL A 57 -24.33 56.81 16.98
C VAL A 57 -22.83 56.53 16.94
N LEU A 58 -22.01 57.34 17.63
CA LEU A 58 -20.57 57.09 17.72
C LEU A 58 -20.29 55.72 18.37
N ALA A 59 -21.00 55.39 19.47
CA ALA A 59 -20.87 54.11 20.15
C ALA A 59 -21.27 52.93 19.25
N ARG A 60 -22.36 53.05 18.47
CA ARG A 60 -22.76 52.04 17.48
C ARG A 60 -21.74 51.87 16.37
N ILE A 61 -21.19 52.96 15.83
CA ILE A 61 -20.14 52.89 14.81
C ILE A 61 -18.91 52.16 15.36
N THR A 62 -18.50 52.45 16.61
CA THR A 62 -17.38 51.72 17.23
C THR A 62 -17.71 50.25 17.48
N SER A 63 -18.94 49.92 17.87
CA SER A 63 -19.39 48.53 18.03
C SER A 63 -19.38 47.79 16.71
N TYR A 64 -19.99 48.36 15.65
CA TYR A 64 -20.02 47.75 14.32
C TYR A 64 -18.62 47.57 13.75
N LYS A 65 -17.70 48.52 13.97
CA LYS A 65 -16.31 48.36 13.57
C LYS A 65 -15.62 47.21 14.30
N SER A 66 -15.91 47.03 15.58
CA SER A 66 -15.41 45.90 16.38
C SER A 66 -15.98 44.57 15.88
N ASP A 67 -17.30 44.50 15.66
CA ASP A 67 -17.99 43.30 15.19
C ASP A 67 -17.52 42.90 13.78
N LEU A 68 -17.31 43.90 12.91
CA LEU A 68 -16.75 43.68 11.56
C LEU A 68 -15.36 43.06 11.67
N ARG A 69 -14.48 43.61 12.50
CA ARG A 69 -13.13 43.07 12.70
C ARG A 69 -13.13 41.65 13.27
N VAL A 70 -14.04 41.36 14.20
CA VAL A 70 -14.22 39.99 14.73
C VAL A 70 -14.70 39.04 13.64
N THR A 71 -15.62 39.50 12.78
CA THR A 71 -16.15 38.70 11.67
C THR A 71 -15.09 38.44 10.61
N GLU A 72 -14.29 39.45 10.25
CA GLU A 72 -13.13 39.32 9.36
C GLU A 72 -12.15 38.30 9.92
N THR A 73 -11.78 38.40 11.21
CA THR A 73 -10.86 37.44 11.84
C THR A 73 -11.40 36.01 11.82
N LYS A 74 -12.72 35.83 12.02
CA LYS A 74 -13.36 34.51 11.92
C LYS A 74 -13.37 33.99 10.49
N LEU A 75 -13.58 34.86 9.52
CA LEU A 75 -13.55 34.50 8.10
C LEU A 75 -12.15 34.06 7.69
N ASP A 76 -11.13 34.83 8.05
CA ASP A 76 -9.71 34.47 7.80
C ASP A 76 -9.37 33.13 8.45
N SER A 77 -9.81 32.90 9.69
CA SER A 77 -9.61 31.62 10.37
C SER A 77 -10.35 30.46 9.67
N CYS A 78 -11.49 30.72 9.06
CA CYS A 78 -12.26 29.73 8.31
C CYS A 78 -11.58 29.42 6.98
N GLU A 79 -11.06 30.43 6.28
CA GLU A 79 -10.28 30.30 5.04
C GLU A 79 -9.04 29.43 5.28
N VAL A 80 -8.24 29.76 6.30
CA VAL A 80 -7.06 28.96 6.67
C VAL A 80 -7.42 27.51 7.02
N ALA A 81 -8.51 27.30 7.75
CA ALA A 81 -8.96 25.94 8.09
C ALA A 81 -9.45 25.17 6.85
N SER A 82 -10.14 25.84 5.92
CA SER A 82 -10.60 25.29 4.66
C SER A 82 -9.43 24.88 3.77
N ASP A 83 -8.44 25.76 3.61
CA ASP A 83 -7.24 25.47 2.83
C ASP A 83 -6.49 24.26 3.38
N LYS A 84 -6.34 24.20 4.71
CA LYS A 84 -5.74 23.04 5.37
C LYS A 84 -6.51 21.75 5.10
N LEU A 85 -7.85 21.78 5.18
CA LEU A 85 -8.66 20.60 4.89
C LEU A 85 -8.53 20.16 3.42
N ILE A 86 -8.38 21.09 2.50
CA ILE A 86 -8.13 20.79 1.08
C ILE A 86 -6.76 20.14 0.92
N ASP A 87 -5.72 20.67 1.55
CA ASP A 87 -4.37 20.10 1.52
C ASP A 87 -4.36 18.69 2.12
N ASP A 88 -4.94 18.50 3.30
CA ASP A 88 -5.05 17.19 3.95
C ASP A 88 -5.80 16.19 3.05
N LEU A 89 -6.88 16.62 2.38
CA LEU A 89 -7.64 15.77 1.45
C LEU A 89 -6.83 15.38 0.21
N VAL A 90 -5.97 16.27 -0.30
CA VAL A 90 -5.08 15.98 -1.43
C VAL A 90 -4.03 14.95 -1.01
N VAL A 91 -3.43 15.10 0.17
CA VAL A 91 -2.46 14.14 0.71
C VAL A 91 -3.09 12.76 0.88
N GLU A 92 -4.23 12.67 1.55
CA GLU A 92 -4.94 11.39 1.76
C GLU A 92 -5.34 10.73 0.43
N LYS A 93 -5.75 11.53 -0.56
CA LYS A 93 -6.05 11.03 -1.91
C LYS A 93 -4.82 10.42 -2.57
N ASP A 94 -3.68 11.09 -2.50
CA ASP A 94 -2.43 10.62 -3.12
C ASP A 94 -1.90 9.37 -2.40
N GLU A 95 -1.96 9.34 -1.06
CA GLU A 95 -1.62 8.14 -0.27
C GLU A 95 -2.52 6.95 -0.61
N ASN A 96 -3.84 7.17 -0.74
CA ASN A 96 -4.77 6.12 -1.12
C ASN A 96 -4.52 5.63 -2.57
N PHE A 97 -4.12 6.53 -3.47
CA PHE A 97 -3.75 6.16 -4.84
C PHE A 97 -2.49 5.29 -4.87
N VAL A 98 -1.44 5.67 -4.14
CA VAL A 98 -0.20 4.88 -4.02
C VAL A 98 -0.46 3.53 -3.36
N CYS A 99 -1.30 3.50 -2.32
CA CYS A 99 -1.73 2.27 -1.67
C CYS A 99 -2.46 1.35 -2.65
N GLY A 100 -3.37 1.89 -3.46
CA GLY A 100 -4.05 1.14 -4.52
C GLY A 100 -3.09 0.52 -5.54
N GLN A 101 -2.12 1.31 -6.04
CA GLN A 101 -1.10 0.79 -6.96
C GLN A 101 -0.24 -0.30 -6.33
N THR A 102 0.23 -0.08 -5.10
CA THR A 102 1.06 -1.05 -4.39
C THR A 102 0.30 -2.35 -4.14
N LYS A 103 -0.99 -2.27 -3.83
CA LYS A 103 -1.85 -3.44 -3.69
C LYS A 103 -1.94 -4.22 -4.99
N ASP A 104 -2.20 -3.56 -6.11
CA ASP A 104 -2.32 -4.21 -7.42
C ASP A 104 -0.98 -4.85 -7.85
N GLU A 105 0.15 -4.19 -7.56
CA GLU A 105 1.49 -4.75 -7.80
C GLU A 105 1.74 -6.01 -6.97
N ILE A 106 1.44 -5.99 -5.67
CA ILE A 106 1.58 -7.15 -4.78
C ILE A 106 0.66 -8.30 -5.21
N GLU A 107 -0.57 -8.00 -5.62
CA GLU A 107 -1.52 -9.00 -6.10
C GLU A 107 -1.01 -9.68 -7.38
N SER A 108 -0.48 -8.88 -8.32
CA SER A 108 0.15 -9.40 -9.54
C SER A 108 1.38 -10.27 -9.25
N ASP A 109 2.28 -9.83 -8.35
CA ASP A 109 3.47 -10.59 -7.97
C ASP A 109 3.10 -11.91 -7.30
N TYR A 110 2.10 -11.89 -6.40
CA TYR A 110 1.59 -13.08 -5.74
C TYR A 110 0.99 -14.08 -6.74
N GLU A 111 0.20 -13.62 -7.72
CA GLU A 111 -0.32 -14.48 -8.78
C GLU A 111 0.79 -15.08 -9.64
N GLN A 112 1.84 -14.32 -9.94
CA GLN A 112 2.99 -14.80 -10.70
C GLN A 112 3.75 -15.89 -9.91
N GLN A 113 4.02 -15.66 -8.63
CA GLN A 113 4.68 -16.65 -7.77
C GLN A 113 3.86 -17.95 -7.65
N ILE A 114 2.53 -17.86 -7.55
CA ILE A 114 1.67 -19.05 -7.57
C ILE A 114 1.81 -19.83 -8.88
N LYS A 115 1.82 -19.14 -10.03
CA LYS A 115 1.98 -19.78 -11.33
C LYS A 115 3.34 -20.47 -11.45
N GLU A 116 4.41 -19.79 -11.04
CA GLU A 116 5.76 -20.34 -11.06
C GLU A 116 5.89 -21.58 -10.16
N LEU A 117 5.38 -21.50 -8.92
CA LEU A 117 5.40 -22.62 -7.98
C LEU A 117 4.63 -23.83 -8.52
N ASN A 118 3.48 -23.62 -9.16
CA ASN A 118 2.69 -24.70 -9.75
C ASN A 118 3.43 -25.37 -10.93
N LEU A 119 4.11 -24.58 -11.77
CA LEU A 119 4.94 -25.12 -12.86
C LEU A 119 6.12 -25.93 -12.33
N GLU A 120 6.76 -25.45 -11.27
CA GLU A 120 7.86 -26.18 -10.62
C GLU A 120 7.36 -27.49 -10.00
N LEU A 121 6.22 -27.48 -9.32
CA LEU A 121 5.59 -28.68 -8.74
C LEU A 121 5.25 -29.72 -9.81
N GLU A 122 4.70 -29.29 -10.95
CA GLU A 122 4.39 -30.17 -12.08
C GLU A 122 5.66 -30.76 -12.70
N SER A 123 6.70 -29.94 -12.89
CA SER A 123 8.00 -30.39 -13.39
C SER A 123 8.67 -31.39 -12.44
N VAL A 124 8.64 -31.14 -11.13
CA VAL A 124 9.22 -32.04 -10.13
C VAL A 124 8.43 -33.35 -10.10
N GLY A 125 7.09 -33.29 -10.08
CA GLY A 125 6.23 -34.47 -10.10
C GLY A 125 6.48 -35.36 -11.32
N THR A 126 6.46 -34.78 -12.53
CA THR A 126 6.74 -35.51 -13.77
C THR A 126 8.14 -36.11 -13.81
N SER A 127 9.15 -35.38 -13.33
CA SER A 127 10.53 -35.90 -13.26
C SER A 127 10.69 -37.06 -12.27
N ALA A 128 10.00 -37.00 -11.13
CA ALA A 128 10.02 -38.05 -10.12
C ALA A 128 9.30 -39.30 -10.64
N ASP A 129 8.14 -39.15 -11.26
CA ASP A 129 7.40 -40.25 -11.87
C ASP A 129 8.22 -40.93 -12.97
N GLN A 130 8.88 -40.14 -13.83
CA GLN A 130 9.74 -40.68 -14.88
C GLN A 130 10.90 -41.49 -14.30
N ARG A 131 11.59 -40.96 -13.26
CA ARG A 131 12.68 -41.68 -12.60
C ARG A 131 12.22 -42.99 -11.98
N VAL A 132 11.06 -43.00 -11.33
CA VAL A 132 10.48 -44.22 -10.74
C VAL A 132 10.14 -45.22 -11.84
N GLN A 133 9.56 -44.79 -12.96
CA GLN A 133 9.27 -45.67 -14.10
C GLN A 133 10.55 -46.26 -14.73
N ASP A 134 11.61 -45.46 -14.85
CA ASP A 134 12.89 -45.91 -15.37
C ASP A 134 13.53 -46.96 -14.43
N GLU A 135 13.49 -46.74 -13.11
CA GLU A 135 13.98 -47.70 -12.11
C GLU A 135 13.17 -49.00 -12.10
N ILE A 136 11.83 -48.91 -12.17
CA ILE A 136 10.96 -50.10 -12.29
C ILE A 136 11.31 -50.89 -13.54
N SER A 137 11.53 -50.21 -14.66
CA SER A 137 11.88 -50.84 -15.94
C SER A 137 13.22 -51.57 -15.85
N LEU A 138 14.23 -50.96 -15.22
CA LEU A 138 15.53 -51.58 -14.98
C LEU A 138 15.43 -52.83 -14.10
N ILE A 139 14.72 -52.73 -12.97
CA ILE A 139 14.52 -53.86 -12.05
C ILE A 139 13.78 -55.00 -12.76
N GLN A 140 12.81 -54.70 -13.62
CA GLN A 140 12.08 -55.72 -14.37
C GLN A 140 12.99 -56.48 -15.35
N VAL A 141 13.93 -55.77 -16.00
CA VAL A 141 14.92 -56.38 -16.88
C VAL A 141 15.89 -57.25 -16.08
N GLU A 142 16.41 -56.76 -14.96
CA GLU A 142 17.30 -57.52 -14.08
C GLU A 142 16.63 -58.79 -13.54
N LEU A 143 15.37 -58.69 -13.10
CA LEU A 143 14.59 -59.83 -12.62
C LEU A 143 14.40 -60.87 -13.71
N THR A 144 14.09 -60.43 -14.94
CA THR A 144 13.94 -61.34 -16.09
C THR A 144 15.24 -62.06 -16.40
N ASN A 145 16.37 -61.34 -16.41
CA ASN A 145 17.68 -61.91 -16.65
C ASN A 145 18.10 -62.90 -15.55
N ALA A 146 17.84 -62.56 -14.28
CA ALA A 146 18.13 -63.42 -13.15
C ALA A 146 17.31 -64.71 -13.18
N ASN A 147 16.03 -64.63 -13.53
CA ASN A 147 15.17 -65.80 -13.69
C ASN A 147 15.66 -66.71 -14.83
N LEU A 148 16.00 -66.13 -15.99
CA LEU A 148 16.58 -66.88 -17.11
C LEU A 148 17.90 -67.56 -16.74
N ALA A 149 18.77 -66.87 -16.00
CA ALA A 149 20.02 -67.45 -15.51
C ALA A 149 19.77 -68.60 -14.54
N SER A 150 18.81 -68.44 -13.61
CA SER A 150 18.41 -69.50 -12.67
C SER A 150 17.85 -70.73 -13.40
N ASP A 151 16.98 -70.53 -14.38
CA ASP A 151 16.39 -71.62 -15.17
C ASP A 151 17.45 -72.39 -15.97
N ASN A 152 18.44 -71.67 -16.52
CA ASN A 152 19.55 -72.29 -17.22
C ASN A 152 20.43 -73.12 -16.26
N ILE A 153 20.78 -72.59 -15.08
CA ILE A 153 21.55 -73.33 -14.08
C ILE A 153 20.79 -74.57 -13.62
N GLN A 154 19.48 -74.46 -13.38
CA GLN A 154 18.65 -75.59 -12.98
C GLN A 154 18.63 -76.67 -14.06
N ARG A 155 18.49 -76.28 -15.35
CA ARG A 155 18.53 -77.21 -16.48
C ARG A 155 19.88 -77.91 -16.60
N ASP A 156 20.97 -77.15 -16.48
CA ASP A 156 22.33 -77.70 -16.54
C ASP A 156 22.59 -78.66 -15.38
N TYR A 157 22.15 -78.29 -14.17
CA TYR A 157 22.21 -79.16 -12.99
C TYR A 157 21.43 -80.46 -13.20
N ASP A 158 20.18 -80.39 -13.67
CA ASP A 158 19.34 -81.56 -13.92
C ASP A 158 19.94 -82.48 -14.99
N LEU A 159 20.57 -81.92 -16.03
CA LEU A 159 21.31 -82.69 -17.04
C LEU A 159 22.53 -83.40 -16.43
N VAL A 160 23.34 -82.70 -15.63
CA VAL A 160 24.51 -83.28 -14.97
C VAL A 160 24.10 -84.39 -14.01
N VAL A 161 23.07 -84.15 -13.20
CA VAL A 161 22.51 -85.13 -12.27
C VAL A 161 22.00 -86.36 -13.02
N LYS A 162 21.22 -86.18 -14.08
CA LYS A 162 20.68 -87.28 -14.88
C LYS A 162 21.79 -88.11 -15.52
N ASN A 163 22.73 -87.47 -16.22
CA ASN A 163 23.85 -88.15 -16.85
C ASN A 163 24.72 -88.89 -15.82
N SER A 164 24.93 -88.30 -14.64
CA SER A 164 25.65 -88.94 -13.54
C SER A 164 24.88 -90.14 -13.00
N ALA A 165 23.56 -90.04 -12.85
CA ALA A 165 22.71 -91.12 -12.39
C ALA A 165 22.64 -92.28 -13.39
N ASP A 166 22.50 -91.99 -14.68
CA ASP A 166 22.54 -93.00 -15.72
C ASP A 166 23.90 -93.73 -15.70
N ASN A 167 25.02 -93.04 -15.49
CA ASN A 167 26.32 -93.71 -15.37
C ASN A 167 26.45 -94.58 -14.09
N ILE A 168 26.16 -94.00 -12.93
CA ILE A 168 26.36 -94.65 -11.62
C ILE A 168 25.35 -95.77 -11.39
N CYS A 169 24.07 -95.51 -11.64
CA CYS A 169 22.98 -96.43 -11.31
C CYS A 169 22.80 -97.51 -12.36
N CYS A 170 23.11 -97.29 -13.64
CA CYS A 170 23.15 -98.39 -14.60
C CYS A 170 24.24 -99.39 -14.26
N LYS A 171 25.39 -98.92 -13.75
CA LYS A 171 26.42 -99.82 -13.22
C LYS A 171 25.91 -100.61 -12.01
N ALA A 172 25.30 -99.94 -11.04
CA ALA A 172 24.71 -100.61 -9.88
C ALA A 172 23.59 -101.59 -10.26
N LYS A 173 22.83 -101.31 -11.33
CA LYS A 173 21.77 -102.17 -11.85
C LYS A 173 22.28 -103.50 -12.39
N VAL A 174 23.51 -103.54 -12.94
CA VAL A 174 24.16 -104.79 -13.35
C VAL A 174 24.35 -105.72 -12.14
N ASP A 175 24.67 -105.14 -10.97
CA ASP A 175 24.85 -105.89 -9.74
C ASP A 175 23.51 -106.17 -9.01
N ASN A 176 22.52 -105.30 -9.17
CA ASN A 176 21.18 -105.41 -8.58
C ASN A 176 20.09 -105.03 -9.58
N SER A 177 19.39 -106.02 -10.14
CA SER A 177 18.39 -105.84 -11.20
C SER A 177 17.20 -104.97 -10.83
N ASP A 178 16.91 -104.81 -9.54
CA ASP A 178 15.72 -104.10 -9.05
C ASP A 178 15.86 -102.57 -9.17
N ILE A 179 17.07 -102.05 -9.41
CA ILE A 179 17.33 -100.62 -9.57
C ILE A 179 16.77 -100.12 -10.92
N ASP A 180 15.90 -99.12 -10.88
CA ASP A 180 15.28 -98.53 -12.08
C ASP A 180 15.09 -97.00 -12.02
N SER A 181 15.52 -96.38 -10.92
CA SER A 181 15.33 -94.96 -10.64
C SER A 181 16.42 -94.41 -9.73
N TYR A 182 16.43 -93.10 -9.51
CA TYR A 182 17.37 -92.43 -8.63
C TYR A 182 16.72 -91.29 -7.86
N ILE A 183 17.32 -90.94 -6.72
CA ILE A 183 17.04 -89.70 -5.99
C ILE A 183 18.33 -88.92 -5.78
N VAL A 184 18.21 -87.60 -5.61
CA VAL A 184 19.33 -86.77 -5.16
C VAL A 184 19.12 -86.47 -3.68
N SER A 185 20.03 -86.95 -2.84
CA SER A 185 20.03 -86.65 -1.41
C SER A 185 21.41 -86.15 -1.00
N SER A 186 21.46 -85.00 -0.33
CA SER A 186 22.71 -84.38 0.14
C SER A 186 23.78 -84.24 -0.96
N ASN A 187 23.39 -83.76 -2.14
CA ASN A 187 24.26 -83.64 -3.33
C ASN A 187 24.89 -84.95 -3.81
N LYS A 188 24.25 -86.10 -3.54
CA LYS A 188 24.67 -87.41 -4.04
C LYS A 188 23.53 -88.07 -4.79
N VAL A 189 23.86 -88.73 -5.89
CA VAL A 189 22.93 -89.64 -6.57
C VAL A 189 22.84 -90.92 -5.75
N VAL A 190 21.61 -91.30 -5.39
CA VAL A 190 21.31 -92.57 -4.71
C VAL A 190 20.41 -93.39 -5.65
N CYS A 191 20.88 -94.57 -6.00
CA CYS A 191 20.17 -95.49 -6.89
C CYS A 191 19.10 -96.26 -6.11
N THR A 192 17.88 -96.28 -6.63
CA THR A 192 16.71 -96.85 -5.96
C THR A 192 15.75 -97.47 -6.98
N SER A 193 14.61 -97.96 -6.51
CA SER A 193 13.57 -98.61 -7.30
C SER A 193 12.22 -97.93 -7.10
N GLY A 194 11.46 -97.69 -8.16
CA GLY A 194 10.08 -97.22 -8.10
C GLY A 194 9.86 -95.70 -7.98
N GLU A 195 10.90 -94.87 -8.03
CA GLU A 195 10.78 -93.41 -7.93
C GLU A 195 10.46 -92.73 -9.29
N ASP A 196 10.08 -91.45 -9.24
CA ASP A 196 9.70 -90.64 -10.40
C ASP A 196 10.85 -90.42 -11.39
N LYS A 197 12.08 -90.25 -10.89
CA LYS A 197 13.27 -90.01 -11.73
C LYS A 197 13.87 -91.33 -12.19
N ARG A 198 13.41 -91.82 -13.35
CA ARG A 198 13.88 -93.07 -13.98
C ARG A 198 15.27 -92.92 -14.60
N ILE A 199 16.07 -93.98 -14.49
CA ILE A 199 17.38 -94.08 -15.18
C ILE A 199 17.20 -94.66 -16.58
N SER A 200 18.09 -94.27 -17.50
CA SER A 200 18.14 -94.78 -18.87
C SER A 200 19.44 -95.55 -19.11
N CYS A 201 19.32 -96.88 -19.02
CA CYS A 201 20.32 -97.87 -19.42
C CYS A 201 19.80 -98.59 -20.67
#